data_AF-A0A7L6ANR4-F1
#
_entry.id   AF-A0A7L6ANR4-F1
#
_cell.length_a   1.000
_cell.length_b   1.000
_cell.length_c   1.000
_cell.angle_alpha   90.00
_cell.angle_beta   90.00
_cell.angle_gamma   90.00
#
_symmetry.space_group_name_H-M   'P 1'
#
loop_
_entity.id
_entity.type
_entity.pdbx_description
1 polymer ?
#
loop_
_entity_poly.entity_id
_entity_poly.type
_entity_poly.pdbx_seq_one_letter_code
_entity_poly.pdbx_strand_id
1 'polypeptide(L)'
;MDGKAEDRIKTLLDELTRQCQQYGCDEFEYYWEEYGLWWYPWTIEVRGKSLSFSYYDIGLQDLDYWESTGEIKLIETCDDNGRW
;
A
#
# COMPACT_ATOMS: atom_id res chain seq x y z
N MET A 1 -11.24 -2.65 -18.34
CA MET A 1 -9.81 -2.57 -18.00
C MET A 1 -9.12 -3.78 -18.59
N ASP A 2 -7.85 -3.67 -18.98
CA ASP A 2 -7.09 -4.80 -19.54
C ASP A 2 -6.86 -5.85 -18.44
N GLY A 3 -7.23 -7.11 -18.66
CA GLY A 3 -7.35 -8.14 -17.60
C GLY A 3 -6.08 -8.37 -16.79
N LYS A 4 -4.90 -8.03 -17.34
CA LYS A 4 -3.60 -8.13 -16.66
C LYS A 4 -3.44 -7.15 -15.49
N ALA A 5 -4.06 -5.97 -15.56
CA ALA A 5 -3.97 -4.97 -14.50
C ALA A 5 -4.78 -5.40 -13.26
N GLU A 6 -5.94 -6.03 -13.49
CA GLU A 6 -6.79 -6.55 -12.40
C GLU A 6 -6.12 -7.72 -11.66
N ASP A 7 -5.44 -8.61 -12.38
CA ASP A 7 -4.71 -9.73 -11.76
C ASP A 7 -3.54 -9.22 -10.88
N ARG A 8 -2.84 -8.18 -11.32
CA ARG A 8 -1.75 -7.55 -10.55
C ARG A 8 -2.28 -6.89 -9.28
N ILE A 9 -3.36 -6.12 -9.37
CA ILE A 9 -4.02 -5.46 -8.23
C ILE A 9 -4.46 -6.48 -7.18
N LYS A 10 -5.10 -7.58 -7.60
CA LYS A 10 -5.55 -8.63 -6.69
C LYS A 10 -4.39 -9.36 -6.02
N THR A 11 -3.35 -9.69 -6.80
CA THR A 11 -2.15 -10.37 -6.27
C THR A 11 -1.49 -9.54 -5.17
N LEU A 12 -1.35 -8.23 -5.39
CA LEU A 12 -0.79 -7.31 -4.40
C LEU A 12 -1.63 -7.24 -3.11
N LEU A 13 -2.96 -7.19 -3.22
CA LEU A 13 -3.87 -7.19 -2.08
C LEU A 13 -3.78 -8.50 -1.28
N ASP A 14 -3.73 -9.63 -1.97
CA ASP A 14 -3.56 -10.95 -1.34
C ASP A 14 -2.22 -11.04 -0.59
N GLU A 15 -1.15 -10.52 -1.17
CA GLU A 15 0.18 -10.48 -0.54
C GLU A 15 0.22 -9.57 0.68
N LEU A 16 -0.42 -8.40 0.60
CA LEU A 16 -0.56 -7.46 1.72
C LEU A 16 -1.33 -8.13 2.86
N THR A 17 -2.51 -8.68 2.57
CA THR A 17 -3.38 -9.36 3.53
C THR A 17 -2.66 -10.52 4.20
N ARG A 18 -1.98 -11.37 3.41
CA ARG A 18 -1.21 -12.51 3.93
C ARG A 18 -0.11 -12.05 4.88
N GLN A 19 0.63 -10.99 4.53
CA GLN A 19 1.72 -10.48 5.36
C GLN A 19 1.21 -9.82 6.65
N CYS A 20 0.13 -9.03 6.57
CA CYS A 20 -0.59 -8.49 7.72
C CYS A 20 -0.96 -9.62 8.71
N GLN A 21 -1.61 -10.68 8.21
CA GLN A 21 -1.96 -11.86 9.02
C GLN A 21 -0.74 -12.57 9.62
N GLN A 22 0.36 -12.70 8.87
CA GLN A 22 1.61 -13.30 9.37
C GLN A 22 2.20 -12.52 10.55
N TYR A 23 2.02 -11.20 10.56
CA TYR A 23 2.46 -10.33 11.66
C TYR A 23 1.38 -10.12 12.73
N GLY A 24 0.18 -10.71 12.57
CA GLY A 24 -0.94 -10.57 13.50
C GLY A 24 -1.40 -9.12 13.65
N CYS A 25 -1.46 -8.39 12.54
CA CYS A 25 -1.86 -7.00 12.44
C CYS A 25 -2.82 -6.83 11.26
N ASP A 26 -3.81 -5.96 11.39
CA ASP A 26 -4.74 -5.60 10.29
C ASP A 26 -4.48 -4.16 9.79
N GLU A 27 -3.41 -3.55 10.29
CA GLU A 27 -2.97 -2.20 9.98
C GLU A 27 -1.58 -2.26 9.32
N PHE A 28 -1.40 -1.42 8.32
CA PHE A 28 -0.12 -1.19 7.66
C PHE A 28 0.10 0.31 7.48
N GLU A 29 1.35 0.70 7.43
CA GLU A 29 1.79 2.06 7.13
C GLU A 29 2.37 2.08 5.72
N TYR A 30 2.20 3.19 5.00
CA TYR A 30 2.90 3.37 3.73
C TYR A 30 3.51 4.77 3.68
N TYR A 31 4.71 4.81 3.12
CA TYR A 31 5.49 6.03 2.99
C TYR A 31 5.63 6.36 1.50
N TRP A 32 5.38 7.61 1.17
CA TRP A 32 5.47 8.17 -0.16
C TRP A 32 6.31 9.44 -0.06
N GLU A 33 7.32 9.55 -0.92
CA GLU A 33 8.13 10.77 -1.02
C GLU A 33 7.86 11.42 -2.38
N GLU A 34 7.55 12.72 -2.36
CA GLU A 34 7.45 13.51 -3.59
C GLU A 34 8.85 13.95 -4.04
N TYR A 35 9.52 13.13 -4.87
CA TYR A 35 10.75 13.54 -5.54
C TYR A 35 10.47 14.15 -6.92
N GLY A 36 9.99 15.39 -6.94
CA GLY A 36 9.74 16.11 -8.19
C GLY A 36 8.61 15.47 -9.02
N LEU A 37 8.92 14.97 -10.23
CA LEU A 37 7.91 14.42 -11.17
C LEU A 37 7.62 12.92 -11.01
N TRP A 38 8.28 12.22 -10.08
CA TRP A 38 8.18 10.76 -9.96
C TRP A 38 7.62 10.36 -8.60
N TRP A 39 6.52 9.61 -8.64
CA TRP A 39 5.78 9.13 -7.48
C TRP A 39 6.16 7.66 -7.31
N TYR A 40 6.97 7.35 -6.30
CA TYR A 40 7.24 5.96 -5.92
C TYR A 40 6.81 5.82 -4.45
N PRO A 41 5.87 4.93 -4.10
CA PRO A 41 5.69 4.55 -2.70
C PRO A 41 6.92 3.73 -2.32
N TRP A 42 7.70 4.26 -1.39
CA TRP A 42 9.01 3.71 -1.12
C TRP A 42 8.96 2.52 -0.17
N THR A 43 7.95 2.44 0.69
CA THR A 43 7.85 1.30 1.62
C THR A 43 6.42 1.16 2.15
N ILE A 44 5.92 -0.08 2.19
CA ILE A 44 4.77 -0.48 3.00
C ILE A 44 5.31 -1.27 4.18
N GLU A 45 4.87 -0.94 5.40
CA GLU A 45 5.33 -1.55 6.63
C GLU A 45 4.20 -2.11 7.46
N VAL A 46 4.47 -3.21 8.17
CA VAL A 46 3.60 -3.74 9.22
C VAL A 46 4.42 -3.88 10.48
N ARG A 47 4.04 -3.16 11.54
CA ARG A 47 4.76 -3.15 12.84
C ARG A 47 6.25 -2.80 12.68
N GLY A 48 6.56 -1.78 11.89
CA GLY A 48 7.93 -1.34 11.60
C GLY A 48 8.77 -2.36 10.83
N LYS A 49 8.13 -3.28 10.10
CA LYS A 49 8.78 -4.22 9.20
C LYS A 49 8.32 -3.97 7.78
N SER A 50 9.26 -3.64 6.90
CA SER A 50 8.99 -3.48 5.48
C SER A 50 8.50 -4.79 4.86
N LEU A 51 7.42 -4.71 4.10
CA LEU A 51 6.84 -5.82 3.37
C LEU A 51 7.56 -6.06 2.04
N SER A 52 7.48 -7.29 1.53
CA SER A 52 8.01 -7.65 0.22
C SER A 52 6.88 -8.11 -0.69
N PHE A 53 6.87 -7.63 -1.92
CA PHE A 53 5.83 -7.92 -2.91
C PHE A 53 6.42 -8.53 -4.17
N SER A 54 5.62 -9.31 -4.89
CA SER A 54 6.01 -9.86 -6.20
C SER A 54 6.11 -8.77 -7.28
N TYR A 55 5.38 -7.67 -7.09
CA TYR A 55 5.43 -6.47 -7.93
C TYR A 55 6.01 -5.30 -7.12
N TYR A 56 6.96 -4.59 -7.71
CA TYR A 56 7.66 -3.47 -7.04
C TYR A 56 7.00 -2.11 -7.30
N ASP A 57 5.96 -2.06 -8.14
CA ASP A 57 5.32 -0.86 -8.67
C ASP A 57 3.90 -0.67 -8.11
N ILE A 58 3.74 -0.87 -6.79
CA ILE A 58 2.53 -0.38 -6.11
C ILE A 58 2.49 1.14 -6.34
N GLY A 59 1.35 1.70 -6.71
CA GLY A 59 1.17 3.14 -6.87
C GLY A 59 0.03 3.65 -6.01
N LEU A 60 -0.07 4.98 -5.86
CA LEU A 60 -1.18 5.61 -5.12
C LEU A 60 -2.55 5.19 -5.67
N GLN A 61 -2.66 5.11 -7.00
CA GLN A 61 -3.88 4.64 -7.69
C GLN A 61 -4.33 3.23 -7.28
N ASP A 62 -3.42 2.39 -6.80
CA ASP A 62 -3.75 1.04 -6.34
C ASP A 62 -4.34 1.08 -4.93
N LEU A 63 -3.77 1.94 -4.06
CA LEU A 63 -4.32 2.23 -2.73
C LEU A 63 -5.71 2.89 -2.85
N ASP A 64 -5.84 3.90 -3.73
CA ASP A 64 -7.11 4.57 -4.02
C ASP A 64 -8.16 3.57 -4.53
N TYR A 65 -7.75 2.63 -5.40
CA TYR A 65 -8.63 1.58 -5.88
C TYR A 65 -9.10 0.68 -4.73
N TRP A 66 -8.19 0.17 -3.90
CA TRP A 66 -8.54 -0.68 -2.76
C TRP A 66 -9.42 0.02 -1.72
N GLU A 67 -9.21 1.32 -1.50
CA GLU A 67 -10.09 2.10 -0.63
C GLU A 67 -11.48 2.27 -1.25
N SER A 68 -11.55 2.59 -2.55
CA SER A 68 -12.83 2.76 -3.26
C SER A 68 -13.67 1.47 -3.30
N THR A 69 -13.01 0.31 -3.27
CA THR A 69 -13.67 -1.01 -3.21
C THR A 69 -13.93 -1.49 -1.78
N GLY A 70 -13.45 -0.77 -0.76
CA GLY A 70 -13.63 -1.12 0.66
C GLY A 70 -12.73 -2.25 1.17
N GLU A 71 -11.67 -2.58 0.43
CA GLU A 71 -10.68 -3.61 0.81
C GLU A 71 -9.70 -3.09 1.87
N ILE A 72 -9.41 -1.79 1.81
CA ILE A 72 -8.68 -1.06 2.84
C ILE A 72 -9.47 0.19 3.24
N LYS A 73 -9.05 0.82 4.33
CA LYS A 73 -9.59 2.10 4.77
C LYS A 73 -8.47 2.96 5.30
N LEU A 74 -8.40 4.22 4.85
CA LEU A 74 -7.49 5.19 5.44
C LEU A 74 -7.93 5.51 6.88
N ILE A 75 -7.02 5.30 7.84
CA ILE A 75 -7.26 5.57 9.27
C ILE A 75 -6.74 6.96 9.62
N GLU A 76 -5.51 7.28 9.19
CA GLU A 76 -4.80 8.49 9.57
C GLU A 76 -3.77 8.86 8.49
N THR A 77 -3.45 10.15 8.39
CA THR A 77 -2.38 10.69 7.54
C THR A 77 -1.50 11.60 8.38
N CYS A 78 -0.19 11.49 8.24
CA CYS A 78 0.77 12.42 8.84
C CYS A 78 1.48 13.22 7.75
N ASP A 79 1.68 14.52 7.97
CA ASP A 79 2.59 15.32 7.15
C ASP A 79 4.06 15.14 7.60
N ASP A 80 5.00 15.62 6.77
CA ASP A 80 6.45 15.62 7.08
C ASP A 80 6.81 16.37 8.37
N ASN A 81 5.87 17.13 8.95
CA ASN A 81 6.05 17.86 10.20
C ASN A 81 5.50 17.10 11.42
N GLY A 82 5.06 15.84 11.24
CA GLY A 82 4.46 15.02 12.28
C GLY A 82 3.15 15.61 12.82
N ARG A 83 2.45 16.42 12.01
CA ARG A 83 1.13 16.93 12.36
C ARG A 83 0.08 15.93 11.90
N TRP A 84 -0.70 15.50 12.87
CA TRP A 84 -1.93 14.73 12.72
C TRP A 84 -3.05 15.63 12.19
#